data_AF-A0A7G6Z929-F1
#
_entry.id   AF-A0A7G6Z929-F1
#
_cell.length_a   1.000
_cell.length_b   1.000
_cell.length_c   1.000
_cell.angle_alpha   90.00
_cell.angle_beta   90.00
_cell.angle_gamma   90.00
#
_symmetry.space_group_name_H-M   'P 1'
#
loop_
_entity.id
_entity.type
_entity.pdbx_description
1 polymer ?
#
loop_
_entity_poly.entity_id
_entity_poly.type
_entity_poly.pdbx_seq_one_letter_code
_entity_poly.pdbx_strand_id
1 'polypeptide(L)'
;MTLVGATVTVWTGAEGIPEQFVWAGSRFRVTDTPTPLDVDYAAITHPGAMPLGWRFQGTSDSGDCRMFDVLYDAARGEWQLLHTYL
;
A
#
# COMPACT_ATOMS: atom_id res chain seq x y z
N MET A 1 5.98 11.85 10.04
CA MET A 1 6.57 12.40 8.80
C MET A 1 5.93 11.64 7.65
N THR A 2 5.03 12.27 6.92
CA THR A 2 4.29 11.65 5.81
C THR A 2 5.10 11.80 4.53
N LEU A 3 5.44 10.69 3.87
CA LEU A 3 6.09 10.73 2.56
C LEU A 3 5.06 10.33 1.50
N VAL A 4 4.46 11.32 0.86
CA VAL A 4 3.44 11.15 -0.19
C VAL A 4 4.14 10.96 -1.53
N GLY A 5 3.81 9.89 -2.27
CA GLY A 5 4.21 9.70 -3.67
C GLY A 5 5.54 8.97 -3.89
N ALA A 6 6.05 8.22 -2.91
CA ALA A 6 7.10 7.25 -3.19
C ALA A 6 6.52 6.03 -3.90
N THR A 7 7.09 5.67 -5.05
CA THR A 7 6.84 4.35 -5.66
C THR A 7 7.32 3.27 -4.70
N VAL A 8 6.44 2.31 -4.46
CA VAL A 8 6.66 1.17 -3.57
C VAL A 8 6.32 -0.11 -4.30
N THR A 9 6.88 -1.22 -3.83
CA THR A 9 6.50 -2.55 -4.31
C THR A 9 5.62 -3.21 -3.26
N VAL A 10 4.40 -3.56 -3.65
CA VAL A 10 3.47 -4.35 -2.83
C VAL A 10 3.28 -5.68 -3.54
N TRP A 11 3.49 -6.78 -2.82
CA TRP A 11 3.09 -8.11 -3.26
C TRP A 11 1.72 -8.40 -2.68
N THR A 12 0.82 -8.81 -3.56
CA THR A 12 -0.56 -9.14 -3.20
C THR A 12 -0.80 -10.63 -3.36
N GLY A 13 -1.58 -11.20 -2.46
CA GLY A 13 -2.10 -12.55 -2.55
C GLY A 13 -3.29 -12.66 -3.49
N ALA A 14 -4.14 -13.66 -3.25
CA ALA A 14 -5.44 -13.77 -3.91
C ALA A 14 -6.26 -12.49 -3.69
N GLU A 15 -7.08 -12.13 -4.68
CA GLU A 15 -8.00 -10.98 -4.61
C GLU A 15 -7.32 -9.60 -4.46
N GLY A 16 -5.98 -9.52 -4.55
CA GLY A 16 -5.23 -8.27 -4.48
C GLY A 16 -4.92 -7.79 -3.06
N ILE A 17 -5.09 -8.65 -2.06
CA ILE A 17 -4.83 -8.32 -0.65
C ILE A 17 -3.31 -8.23 -0.42
N PRO A 18 -2.77 -7.15 0.19
CA PRO A 18 -1.35 -7.01 0.50
C PRO A 18 -0.84 -8.11 1.45
N GLU A 19 0.29 -8.73 1.12
CA GLU A 19 0.97 -9.70 1.97
C GLU A 19 2.38 -9.25 2.35
N GLN A 20 3.06 -8.55 1.44
CA GLN A 20 4.41 -8.04 1.65
C GLN A 20 4.63 -6.73 0.92
N PHE A 21 5.65 -6.01 1.37
CA PHE A 21 5.87 -4.64 0.95
C PHE A 21 7.36 -4.28 1.08
N VAL A 22 7.87 -3.44 0.18
CA VAL A 22 9.21 -2.84 0.31
C VAL A 22 9.08 -1.32 0.31
N TRP A 23 9.68 -0.70 1.34
CA TRP A 23 9.75 0.74 1.49
C TRP A 23 11.03 1.16 2.20
N ALA A 24 11.60 2.27 1.74
CA ALA A 24 12.84 2.84 2.28
C ALA A 24 14.00 1.82 2.38
N GLY A 25 14.07 0.87 1.44
CA GLY A 25 15.11 -0.17 1.41
C GLY A 25 14.86 -1.36 2.35
N SER A 26 13.76 -1.35 3.12
CA SER A 26 13.39 -2.43 4.03
C SER A 26 12.18 -3.21 3.51
N ARG A 27 12.20 -4.54 3.72
CA ARG A 27 11.05 -5.40 3.49
C ARG A 27 10.20 -5.46 4.75
N PHE A 28 8.90 -5.41 4.56
CA PHE A 28 7.89 -5.56 5.59
C PHE A 28 6.97 -6.72 5.22
N ARG A 29 6.61 -7.53 6.22
CA ARG A 29 5.51 -8.48 6.15
C ARG A 29 4.25 -7.79 6.65
N VAL A 30 3.14 -7.99 5.96
CA VAL A 30 1.83 -7.56 6.47
C VAL A 30 1.46 -8.42 7.67
N THR A 31 1.20 -7.80 8.81
CA THR A 31 0.97 -8.49 10.09
C THR A 31 -0.42 -8.31 10.68
N ASP A 32 -1.26 -7.49 10.06
CA ASP A 32 -2.68 -7.32 10.39
C ASP A 32 -3.60 -7.82 9.26
N THR A 33 -4.88 -7.48 9.35
CA THR A 33 -5.86 -7.68 8.26
C THR A 33 -5.95 -6.40 7.44
N PRO A 34 -5.48 -6.38 6.18
CA PRO A 34 -5.56 -5.20 5.32
C PRO A 34 -6.99 -4.71 5.15
N THR A 35 -7.16 -3.40 5.24
CA THR A 35 -8.44 -2.72 5.07
C THR A 35 -8.44 -1.98 3.73
N PRO A 36 -9.41 -2.20 2.83
CA PRO A 36 -9.53 -1.42 1.61
C PRO A 36 -9.70 0.06 1.94
N LEU A 37 -9.01 0.94 1.23
CA LEU A 37 -9.23 2.39 1.37
C LEU A 37 -10.44 2.81 0.54
N ASP A 38 -11.35 3.54 1.19
CA ASP A 38 -12.42 4.26 0.50
C ASP A 38 -11.84 5.57 -0.05
N VAL A 39 -11.15 5.47 -1.19
CA VAL A 39 -10.57 6.63 -1.87
C VAL A 39 -11.61 7.26 -2.78
N ASP A 40 -11.73 8.58 -2.75
CA ASP A 40 -12.60 9.30 -3.69
C ASP A 40 -12.01 9.19 -5.09
N TYR A 41 -12.51 8.21 -5.86
CA TYR A 41 -12.06 7.89 -7.21
C TYR A 41 -12.38 9.00 -8.23
N ALA A 42 -12.94 10.14 -7.83
CA ALA A 42 -13.27 11.25 -8.72
C ALA A 42 -12.05 11.78 -9.53
N ALA A 43 -10.83 11.58 -9.06
CA ALA A 43 -9.59 11.91 -9.79
C ALA A 43 -9.06 10.76 -10.69
N ILE A 44 -9.62 9.55 -10.59
CA ILE A 44 -9.20 8.36 -11.32
C ILE A 44 -10.15 8.17 -12.50
N THR A 45 -9.70 8.57 -13.70
CA THR A 45 -10.54 8.53 -14.91
C THR A 45 -10.83 7.13 -15.44
N HIS A 46 -10.12 6.10 -14.96
CA HIS A 46 -10.29 4.69 -15.33
C HIS A 46 -10.15 3.76 -14.11
N PRO A 47 -11.19 3.61 -13.26
CA PRO A 47 -11.14 2.65 -12.18
C PRO A 47 -11.15 1.22 -12.74
N GLY A 48 -10.12 0.44 -12.42
CA GLY A 48 -10.11 -1.01 -12.65
C GLY A 48 -10.99 -1.76 -11.64
N ALA A 49 -11.21 -3.06 -11.86
CA ALA A 49 -12.12 -3.90 -11.06
C ALA A 49 -11.61 -4.29 -9.65
N MET A 50 -10.48 -3.76 -9.19
CA MET A 50 -9.85 -4.10 -7.91
C MET A 50 -9.76 -2.86 -7.02
N PRO A 51 -9.84 -3.01 -5.67
CA PRO A 51 -9.59 -1.90 -4.75
C PRO A 51 -8.22 -1.29 -5.09
N LEU A 52 -8.21 -0.02 -5.48
CA LEU A 52 -6.98 0.63 -5.86
C LEU A 52 -6.15 1.03 -4.64
N GLY A 53 -6.66 0.91 -3.41
CA GLY A 53 -5.92 1.31 -2.22
C GLY A 53 -6.15 0.43 -1.00
N TRP A 54 -5.13 0.37 -0.15
CA TRP A 54 -5.11 -0.45 1.06
C TRP A 54 -4.48 0.30 2.22
N ARG A 55 -5.00 0.04 3.42
CA ARG A 55 -4.35 0.29 4.70
C ARG A 55 -3.94 -1.02 5.33
N PHE A 56 -2.71 -1.12 5.81
CA PHE A 56 -2.22 -2.30 6.53
C PHE A 56 -1.06 -1.97 7.45
N GLN A 57 -0.83 -2.84 8.43
CA GLN A 57 0.35 -2.86 9.27
C GLN A 57 1.45 -3.69 8.63
N GLY A 58 2.64 -3.13 8.49
CA GLY A 58 3.84 -3.84 8.09
C GLY A 58 4.83 -3.95 9.26
N THR A 59 5.40 -5.14 9.44
CA THR A 59 6.52 -5.36 10.36
C THR A 59 7.75 -5.83 9.58
N SER A 60 8.87 -5.13 9.76
CA SER A 60 10.15 -5.50 9.15
C SER A 60 10.89 -6.55 9.96
N ASP A 61 11.93 -7.16 9.36
CA ASP A 61 12.78 -8.15 10.03
C ASP A 61 13.55 -7.58 11.23
N SER A 62 13.72 -6.25 11.32
CA SER A 62 14.33 -5.57 12.47
C SER A 62 13.34 -5.23 13.58
N GLY A 63 12.05 -5.57 13.41
CA GLY A 63 10.98 -5.28 14.36
C GLY A 63 10.33 -3.90 14.22
N ASP A 64 10.73 -3.10 13.23
CA ASP A 64 10.04 -1.83 12.92
C ASP A 64 8.63 -2.12 12.43
N CYS A 65 7.63 -1.61 13.15
CA CYS A 65 6.21 -1.88 12.92
C CYS A 65 5.48 -0.56 12.67
N ARG A 66 4.79 -0.46 11.53
CA ARG A 66 4.16 0.79 11.05
C ARG A 66 2.90 0.49 10.27
N MET A 67 1.97 1.45 10.27
CA MET A 67 0.84 1.43 9.35
C MET A 67 1.21 2.11 8.04
N PHE A 68 0.69 1.61 6.93
CA PHE A 68 0.89 2.13 5.58
C PHE A 68 -0.45 2.26 4.87
N ASP A 69 -0.63 3.40 4.19
CA ASP A 69 -1.68 3.60 3.20
C ASP A 69 -1.02 3.60 1.83
N VAL A 70 -1.48 2.73 0.93
CA VAL A 70 -0.97 2.65 -0.44
C VAL A 70 -2.09 2.77 -1.46
N LEU A 71 -1.76 3.27 -2.64
CA LEU A 71 -2.66 3.37 -3.78
C LEU A 71 -1.96 2.86 -5.04
N TYR A 72 -2.59 1.97 -5.79
CA TYR A 72 -2.19 1.52 -7.10
C TYR A 72 -2.58 2.56 -8.16
N ASP A 73 -1.57 3.15 -8.78
CA ASP A 73 -1.71 3.99 -9.97
C ASP A 73 -1.81 3.07 -11.19
N ALA A 74 -3.04 2.81 -11.66
CA ALA A 74 -3.30 1.95 -12.79
C ALA A 74 -2.73 2.49 -14.12
N ALA A 75 -2.54 3.82 -14.25
CA ALA A 75 -1.97 4.41 -15.45
C ALA A 75 -0.45 4.19 -15.52
N ARG A 76 0.22 4.11 -14.36
CA ARG A 76 1.66 3.82 -14.26
C ARG A 76 1.99 2.35 -14.02
N GLY A 77 1.02 1.56 -13.56
CA GLY A 77 1.25 0.18 -13.16
C GLY A 77 2.07 0.05 -11.87
N GLU A 78 1.98 1.03 -10.97
CA GLU A 78 2.83 1.15 -9.79
C GLU A 78 2.01 1.39 -8.53
N TRP A 79 2.49 0.88 -7.39
CA TRP A 79 1.96 1.26 -6.07
C TRP A 79 2.64 2.53 -5.57
N GLN A 80 1.86 3.40 -4.96
CA GLN A 80 2.27 4.67 -4.39
C GLN A 80 2.01 4.65 -2.89
N LEU A 81 3.00 5.05 -2.09
CA LEU A 81 2.78 5.32 -0.68
C LEU A 81 2.02 6.65 -0.51
N LEU A 82 0.86 6.60 0.15
CA LEU A 82 0.09 7.78 0.53
C LEU A 82 0.53 8.27 1.91
N HIS A 83 0.49 7.39 2.91
CA HIS A 83 0.80 7.72 4.29
C HIS A 83 1.54 6.58 4.99
N THR A 84 2.34 6.93 6.00
CA THR A 84 2.89 5.97 6.95
C THR A 84 2.79 6.53 8.36
N TYR A 85 2.49 5.67 9.32
CA TYR A 85 2.25 6.01 10.73
C TYR A 85 3.08 5.08 11.64
N LEU A 86 3.59 5.64 12.74
CA LEU A 86 4.28 4.88 13.79
C LEU A 86 3.28 4.34 14.82
#